data_AF-A0A4S3TS44-F1
#
_entry.id   AF-A0A4S3TS44-F1
#
_cell.length_a   1.000
_cell.length_b   1.000
_cell.length_c   1.000
_cell.angle_alpha   90.00
_cell.angle_beta   90.00
_cell.angle_gamma   90.00
#
_symmetry.space_group_name_H-M   'P 1'
#
loop_
_entity.id
_entity.type
_entity.pdbx_description
1 polymer ?
#
loop_
_entity_poly.entity_id
_entity_poly.type
_entity_poly.pdbx_seq_one_letter_code
_entity_poly.pdbx_strand_id
1 'polypeptide(L)'
;MTADTNNELTHHLGVAVGSIVIAVLLWGVGYRGQRVVAAIPFFILFVVMIIGPLVRIRPSIRRRFSGNFPVNWRSELGIWFAIWSVIHVLFVFAARDWDVVGYLVDMSPWAFGAFVAVLIAIALAFTSNNIAYDYLGPKAWKWHQSHGTYVIFWLVAVHGYDRAYLRPYEELGFPSDDPLHLLYLAMIVVVVLLHVVAFAAVVSEYRKTGEYPPDL
;
A
#
# COMPACT_ATOMS: atom_id res chain seq x y z
N MET A 1 -19.60 5.56 -1.48
CA MET A 1 -18.40 6.36 -1.80
C MET A 1 -18.27 6.46 -3.31
N THR A 2 -18.08 7.68 -3.85
CA THR A 2 -17.74 7.91 -5.26
C THR A 2 -16.37 7.29 -5.55
N ALA A 3 -16.28 6.46 -6.58
CA ALA A 3 -15.02 5.91 -7.06
C ALA A 3 -14.09 7.07 -7.47
N ASP A 4 -12.81 6.93 -7.13
CA ASP A 4 -11.77 7.87 -7.55
C ASP A 4 -11.05 7.28 -8.76
N THR A 5 -11.50 7.69 -9.94
CA THR A 5 -11.00 7.20 -11.23
C THR A 5 -10.30 8.30 -12.02
N ASN A 6 -10.36 9.53 -11.52
CA ASN A 6 -9.75 10.71 -12.11
C ASN A 6 -8.33 10.83 -11.59
N ASN A 7 -7.37 10.53 -12.47
CA ASN A 7 -5.95 10.69 -12.18
C ASN A 7 -5.55 12.15 -12.40
N GLU A 8 -5.51 12.93 -11.32
CA GLU A 8 -5.16 14.35 -11.39
C GLU A 8 -3.64 14.53 -11.33
N LEU A 9 -3.10 15.35 -12.25
CA LEU A 9 -1.66 15.62 -12.31
C LEU A 9 -1.12 16.18 -10.98
N THR A 10 -1.89 17.04 -10.32
CA THR A 10 -1.56 17.64 -9.02
C THR A 10 -1.42 16.58 -7.92
N HIS A 11 -2.30 15.57 -7.90
CA HIS A 11 -2.21 14.46 -6.96
C HIS A 11 -0.99 13.59 -7.26
N HIS A 12 -0.75 13.26 -8.54
CA HIS A 12 0.45 12.52 -8.93
C HIS A 12 1.73 13.24 -8.49
N LEU A 13 1.83 14.55 -8.71
CA LEU A 13 2.96 15.36 -8.26
C LEU A 13 3.07 15.36 -6.73
N GLY A 14 1.95 15.47 -6.01
CA GLY A 14 1.93 15.41 -4.55
C GLY A 14 2.47 14.09 -4.01
N VAL A 15 2.05 12.96 -4.58
CA VAL A 15 2.54 11.63 -4.18
C VAL A 15 4.01 11.44 -4.57
N ALA A 16 4.43 11.91 -5.75
CA ALA A 16 5.83 11.86 -6.19
C ALA A 16 6.75 12.61 -5.22
N VAL A 17 6.40 13.87 -4.91
CA VAL A 17 7.15 14.72 -3.99
C VAL A 17 7.15 14.11 -2.60
N GLY A 18 6.00 13.64 -2.09
CA GLY A 18 5.92 12.97 -0.80
C GLY A 18 6.83 11.74 -0.71
N SER A 19 6.88 10.93 -1.78
CA SER A 19 7.76 9.77 -1.87
C SER A 19 9.25 10.16 -1.82
N ILE A 20 9.64 11.23 -2.53
CA ILE A 20 11.01 11.74 -2.52
C ILE A 20 11.36 12.30 -1.14
N VAL A 21 10.45 13.02 -0.49
CA VAL A 21 10.65 13.54 0.89
C VAL A 21 10.89 12.39 1.86
N ILE A 22 10.09 11.31 1.80
CA ILE A 22 10.32 10.11 2.62
C ILE A 22 11.72 9.53 2.34
N ALA A 23 12.12 9.42 1.08
CA ALA A 23 13.44 8.93 0.70
C ALA A 23 14.58 9.79 1.28
N VAL A 24 14.47 11.12 1.19
CA VAL A 24 15.45 12.07 1.74
C VAL A 24 15.52 12.01 3.25
N LEU A 25 14.38 11.89 3.94
CA LEU A 25 14.34 11.74 5.40
C LEU A 25 15.01 10.45 5.85
N LEU A 26 14.72 9.33 5.19
CA LEU A 26 15.36 8.04 5.47
C LEU A 26 16.87 8.10 5.23
N TRP A 27 17.31 8.77 4.16
CA TRP A 27 18.74 9.02 3.94
C TRP A 27 19.33 9.87 5.07
N GLY A 28 18.68 10.96 5.46
CA GLY A 28 19.14 11.86 6.52
C GLY A 28 19.38 11.17 7.86
N VAL A 29 18.64 10.09 8.15
CA VAL A 29 18.82 9.28 9.38
C VAL A 29 19.73 8.06 9.18
N GLY A 30 20.34 7.90 8.00
CA GLY A 30 21.42 6.93 7.75
C GLY A 30 21.06 5.75 6.84
N TYR A 31 19.80 5.58 6.42
CA TYR A 31 19.43 4.50 5.49
C TYR A 31 19.92 4.77 4.07
N ARG A 32 20.25 3.72 3.31
CA ARG A 32 20.77 3.85 1.94
C ARG A 32 20.26 2.77 0.99
N GLY A 33 20.45 3.00 -0.31
CA GLY A 33 20.29 2.02 -1.38
C GLY A 33 18.93 1.32 -1.36
N GLN A 34 18.95 -0.01 -1.45
CA GLN A 34 17.74 -0.83 -1.49
C GLN A 34 16.83 -0.62 -0.28
N ARG A 35 17.37 -0.30 0.91
CA ARG A 35 16.58 -0.12 2.13
C ARG A 35 15.63 1.07 2.01
N VAL A 36 16.11 2.19 1.47
CA VAL A 36 15.29 3.40 1.23
C VAL A 36 14.24 3.11 0.17
N VAL A 37 14.66 2.52 -0.95
CA VAL A 37 13.76 2.21 -2.07
C VAL A 37 12.66 1.22 -1.67
N ALA A 38 12.98 0.23 -0.84
CA ALA A 38 12.01 -0.75 -0.32
C ALA A 38 10.99 -0.13 0.65
N ALA A 39 11.40 0.89 1.40
CA ALA A 39 10.56 1.53 2.40
C ALA A 39 9.43 2.35 1.78
N ILE A 40 9.73 3.11 0.72
CA ILE A 40 8.78 4.02 0.07
C ILE A 40 7.45 3.34 -0.31
N PRO A 41 7.41 2.23 -1.07
CA PRO A 41 6.15 1.60 -1.42
C PRO A 41 5.39 1.10 -0.18
N PHE A 42 6.09 0.66 0.88
CA PHE A 42 5.44 0.26 2.13
C PHE A 42 4.75 1.44 2.83
N PHE A 43 5.38 2.62 2.87
CA PHE A 43 4.77 3.85 3.38
C PHE A 43 3.55 4.28 2.57
N ILE A 44 3.64 4.23 1.23
CA ILE A 44 2.52 4.56 0.35
C ILE A 44 1.36 3.58 0.59
N LEU A 45 1.63 2.27 0.62
CA LEU A 45 0.63 1.24 0.87
C LEU A 45 -0.05 1.42 2.23
N PHE A 46 0.70 1.76 3.27
CA PHE A 46 0.13 2.11 4.58
C PHE A 46 -0.88 3.26 4.47
N VAL A 47 -0.52 4.35 3.78
CA VAL A 47 -1.44 5.49 3.57
C VAL A 47 -2.70 5.05 2.83
N VAL A 48 -2.57 4.25 1.77
CA VAL A 48 -3.72 3.69 1.03
C VAL A 48 -4.64 2.89 1.95
N MET A 49 -4.07 2.04 2.81
CA MET A 49 -4.82 1.13 3.66
C MET A 49 -5.57 1.84 4.79
N ILE A 50 -5.06 2.97 5.31
CA ILE A 50 -5.72 3.68 6.41
C ILE A 50 -6.84 4.62 5.94
N ILE A 51 -6.81 5.11 4.68
CA ILE A 51 -7.80 6.08 4.17
C ILE A 51 -9.24 5.57 4.33
N GLY A 52 -9.52 4.34 3.88
CA GLY A 52 -10.86 3.77 3.91
C GLY A 52 -11.44 3.67 5.34
N PRO A 53 -10.77 2.94 6.25
CA PRO A 53 -11.18 2.85 7.65
C PRO A 53 -11.30 4.20 8.35
N LEU A 54 -10.37 5.15 8.12
CA LEU A 54 -10.41 6.46 8.78
C LEU A 54 -11.63 7.28 8.38
N VAL A 55 -11.95 7.32 7.08
CA VAL A 55 -13.15 8.02 6.59
C VAL A 55 -14.42 7.37 7.16
N ARG A 56 -14.41 6.04 7.33
CA ARG A 56 -15.53 5.31 7.92
C ARG A 56 -15.74 5.61 9.40
N ILE A 57 -14.67 5.61 10.19
CA ILE A 57 -14.72 5.84 11.64
C ILE A 57 -15.00 7.32 11.95
N ARG A 58 -14.48 8.25 11.14
CA ARG A 58 -14.68 9.69 11.30
C ARG A 58 -15.22 10.33 10.01
N PRO A 59 -16.54 10.26 9.78
CA PRO A 59 -17.18 10.91 8.63
C PRO A 59 -16.99 12.44 8.61
N SER A 60 -16.62 13.07 9.74
CA SER A 60 -16.25 14.48 9.80
C SER A 60 -15.02 14.83 8.96
N ILE A 61 -14.13 13.88 8.69
CA ILE A 61 -12.95 14.09 7.82
C ILE A 61 -13.41 14.49 6.42
N ARG A 62 -14.37 13.75 5.83
CA ARG A 62 -14.96 14.06 4.52
C ARG A 62 -15.73 15.38 4.53
N ARG A 63 -16.32 15.78 5.66
CA ARG A 63 -17.07 17.04 5.77
C ARG A 63 -16.16 18.27 5.95
N ARG A 64 -14.97 18.08 6.51
CA ARG A 64 -14.03 19.17 6.83
C ARG A 64 -13.23 19.62 5.61
N PHE A 65 -12.93 18.70 4.70
CA PHE A 65 -12.26 19.00 3.44
C PHE A 65 -13.31 18.97 2.34
N SER A 66 -13.45 20.05 1.56
CA SER A 66 -14.37 20.08 0.43
C SER A 66 -14.06 18.96 -0.56
N GLY A 67 -15.06 18.18 -0.97
CA GLY A 67 -14.90 17.10 -1.95
C GLY A 67 -14.80 15.69 -1.35
N ASN A 68 -14.24 14.75 -2.12
CA ASN A 68 -14.09 13.34 -1.73
C ASN A 68 -12.75 13.07 -1.01
N PHE A 69 -12.17 14.06 -0.32
CA PHE A 69 -10.88 13.93 0.35
C PHE A 69 -10.97 13.09 1.64
N PRO A 70 -9.97 12.23 1.96
CA PRO A 70 -8.76 11.89 1.17
C PRO A 70 -8.96 10.71 0.19
N VAL A 71 -10.20 10.31 -0.09
CA VAL A 71 -10.50 9.17 -0.98
C VAL A 71 -10.07 9.46 -2.42
N ASN A 72 -10.09 10.73 -2.84
CA ASN A 72 -9.69 11.18 -4.17
C ASN A 72 -8.17 11.19 -4.45
N TRP A 73 -7.35 10.62 -3.55
CA TRP A 73 -5.91 10.42 -3.74
C TRP A 73 -5.56 8.93 -3.86
N ARG A 74 -6.55 8.04 -3.72
CA ARG A 74 -6.30 6.59 -3.60
C ARG A 74 -5.79 6.02 -4.91
N SER A 75 -6.28 6.53 -6.04
CA SER A 75 -5.83 6.08 -7.35
C SER A 75 -4.35 6.37 -7.54
N GLU A 76 -3.92 7.62 -7.33
CA GLU A 76 -2.54 8.04 -7.54
C GLU A 76 -1.59 7.40 -6.53
N LEU A 77 -2.00 7.27 -5.26
CA LEU A 77 -1.24 6.52 -4.27
C LEU A 77 -1.04 5.05 -4.70
N GLY A 78 -2.08 4.40 -5.21
CA GLY A 78 -1.98 3.01 -5.71
C GLY A 78 -1.05 2.88 -6.93
N ILE A 79 -1.13 3.82 -7.87
CA ILE A 79 -0.26 3.86 -9.05
C ILE A 79 1.21 4.06 -8.63
N TRP A 80 1.49 5.04 -7.75
CA TRP A 80 2.84 5.29 -7.28
C TRP A 80 3.38 4.16 -6.41
N PHE A 81 2.54 3.47 -5.65
CA PHE A 81 2.91 2.22 -4.99
C PHE A 81 3.40 1.19 -6.00
N ALA A 82 2.68 0.98 -7.11
CA ALA A 82 3.10 0.05 -8.15
C ALA A 82 4.43 0.47 -8.79
N ILE A 83 4.59 1.75 -9.14
CA ILE A 83 5.84 2.30 -9.71
C ILE A 83 7.02 2.04 -8.78
N TRP A 84 6.91 2.42 -7.50
CA TRP A 84 7.99 2.23 -6.53
C TRP A 84 8.27 0.76 -6.24
N SER A 85 7.25 -0.10 -6.28
CA SER A 85 7.42 -1.55 -6.14
C SER A 85 8.19 -2.14 -7.32
N VAL A 86 7.91 -1.69 -8.55
CA VAL A 86 8.70 -2.08 -9.73
C VAL A 86 10.14 -1.58 -9.62
N ILE A 87 10.35 -0.32 -9.21
CA ILE A 87 11.70 0.23 -8.97
C ILE A 87 12.44 -0.62 -7.92
N HIS A 88 11.78 -1.01 -6.84
CA HIS A 88 12.36 -1.88 -5.83
C HIS A 88 12.80 -3.24 -6.42
N VAL A 89 11.95 -3.89 -7.21
CA VAL A 89 12.29 -5.15 -7.89
C VAL A 89 13.47 -4.97 -8.85
N LEU A 90 13.53 -3.87 -9.60
CA LEU A 90 14.67 -3.56 -10.47
C LEU A 90 15.98 -3.40 -9.66
N PHE A 91 15.92 -2.79 -8.48
CA PHE A 91 17.06 -2.70 -7.58
C PHE A 91 17.51 -4.07 -7.05
N VAL A 92 16.56 -4.98 -6.79
CA VAL A 92 16.84 -6.36 -6.38
C VAL A 92 17.55 -7.11 -7.52
N PHE A 93 17.07 -6.97 -8.76
CA PHE A 93 17.73 -7.56 -9.92
C PHE A 93 19.11 -6.97 -10.16
N ALA A 94 19.27 -5.65 -10.06
CA ALA A 94 20.55 -4.99 -10.24
C ALA A 94 21.61 -5.45 -9.21
N ALA A 95 21.21 -5.70 -7.95
CA ALA A 95 22.12 -6.24 -6.94
C ALA A 95 22.47 -7.72 -7.11
N ARG A 96 21.84 -8.40 -8.07
CA ARG A 96 22.16 -9.77 -8.49
C ARG A 96 22.71 -9.81 -9.91
N ASP A 97 23.34 -8.72 -10.36
CA ASP A 97 23.92 -8.60 -11.68
C ASP A 97 22.95 -8.96 -12.82
N TRP A 98 21.65 -8.67 -12.62
CA TRP A 98 20.54 -9.00 -13.53
C TRP A 98 20.29 -10.49 -13.77
N ASP A 99 20.74 -11.37 -12.88
CA ASP A 99 20.36 -12.78 -12.89
C ASP A 99 18.90 -12.99 -12.43
N VAL A 100 17.97 -12.64 -13.31
CA VAL A 100 16.52 -12.76 -13.07
C VAL A 100 16.12 -14.23 -12.92
N VAL A 101 16.67 -15.12 -13.74
CA VAL A 101 16.31 -16.55 -13.70
C VAL A 101 16.77 -17.17 -12.39
N GLY A 102 18.02 -16.94 -11.99
CA GLY A 102 18.52 -17.38 -10.68
C GLY A 102 17.70 -16.78 -9.54
N TYR A 103 17.33 -15.49 -9.63
CA TYR A 103 16.43 -14.89 -8.64
C TYR A 103 15.08 -15.60 -8.53
N LEU A 104 14.45 -15.95 -9.65
CA LEU A 104 13.16 -16.64 -9.65
C LEU A 104 13.27 -18.07 -9.09
N VAL A 105 14.37 -18.78 -9.36
CA VAL A 105 14.61 -20.15 -8.88
C VAL A 105 14.90 -20.17 -7.37
N ASP A 106 15.71 -19.24 -6.88
CA ASP A 106 16.16 -19.19 -5.48
C ASP A 106 15.26 -18.31 -4.60
N MET A 107 14.08 -17.92 -5.10
CA MET A 107 13.21 -17.00 -4.39
C MET A 107 12.61 -17.65 -3.15
N SER A 108 12.67 -16.97 -2.01
CA SER A 108 11.95 -17.42 -0.82
C SER A 108 10.43 -17.36 -1.04
N PRO A 109 9.62 -18.18 -0.35
CA PRO A 109 8.16 -18.13 -0.48
C PRO A 109 7.55 -16.75 -0.24
N TRP A 110 8.13 -15.94 0.66
CA TRP A 110 7.63 -14.59 0.94
C TRP A 110 8.09 -13.56 -0.08
N ALA A 111 9.29 -13.71 -0.66
CA ALA A 111 9.70 -12.92 -1.80
C ALA A 111 8.82 -13.24 -3.03
N PHE A 112 8.41 -14.51 -3.21
CA PHE A 112 7.45 -14.90 -4.23
C PHE A 112 6.08 -14.24 -4.00
N GLY A 113 5.59 -14.27 -2.76
CA GLY A 113 4.35 -13.55 -2.39
C GLY A 113 4.41 -12.06 -2.72
N ALA A 114 5.51 -11.37 -2.38
CA ALA A 114 5.70 -9.97 -2.72
C ALA A 114 5.81 -9.73 -4.24
N PHE A 115 6.44 -10.64 -4.98
CA PHE A 115 6.51 -10.57 -6.43
C PHE A 115 5.11 -10.69 -7.06
N VAL A 116 4.28 -11.62 -6.58
CA VAL A 116 2.87 -11.72 -6.97
C VAL A 116 2.12 -10.44 -6.63
N ALA A 117 2.37 -9.84 -5.46
CA ALA A 117 1.77 -8.57 -5.08
C ALA A 117 2.12 -7.44 -6.06
N VAL A 118 3.37 -7.40 -6.56
CA VAL A 118 3.78 -6.44 -7.61
C VAL A 118 2.99 -6.67 -8.89
N LEU A 119 2.80 -7.92 -9.34
CA LEU A 119 2.01 -8.21 -10.53
C LEU A 119 0.54 -7.77 -10.38
N ILE A 120 -0.06 -8.02 -9.21
CA ILE A 120 -1.41 -7.54 -8.90
C ILE A 120 -1.43 -6.01 -8.90
N ALA A 121 -0.44 -5.35 -8.29
CA ALA A 121 -0.36 -3.90 -8.22
C ALA A 121 -0.26 -3.26 -9.61
N ILE A 122 0.50 -3.86 -10.53
CA ILE A 122 0.58 -3.43 -11.93
C ILE A 122 -0.79 -3.55 -12.60
N ALA A 123 -1.49 -4.68 -12.44
CA ALA A 123 -2.82 -4.87 -13.00
C ALA A 123 -3.84 -3.85 -12.43
N LEU A 124 -3.79 -3.57 -11.13
CA LEU A 124 -4.62 -2.54 -10.50
C LEU A 124 -4.30 -1.15 -11.05
N ALA A 125 -3.01 -0.80 -11.17
CA ALA A 125 -2.59 0.49 -11.73
C ALA A 125 -3.08 0.67 -13.19
N PHE A 126 -3.02 -0.38 -14.02
CA PHE A 126 -3.55 -0.35 -15.38
C PHE A 126 -5.07 -0.20 -15.43
N THR A 127 -5.80 -0.63 -14.40
CA THR A 127 -7.25 -0.50 -14.32
C THR A 127 -7.69 0.73 -13.50
N SER A 128 -6.76 1.52 -12.97
CA SER A 128 -7.02 2.77 -12.26
C SER A 128 -7.26 3.94 -13.22
N ASN A 129 -8.29 3.87 -14.05
CA ASN A 129 -8.69 4.94 -14.97
C ASN A 129 -10.18 4.85 -15.35
N ASN A 130 -10.70 5.95 -15.92
CA ASN A 130 -12.09 6.07 -16.34
C ASN A 130 -12.51 5.01 -17.37
N ILE A 131 -11.64 4.62 -18.31
CA ILE A 131 -11.96 3.63 -19.35
C ILE A 131 -12.25 2.27 -18.71
N ALA A 132 -11.39 1.83 -17.79
CA ALA A 132 -11.58 0.57 -17.08
C ALA A 132 -12.78 0.61 -16.13
N TYR A 133 -13.04 1.76 -15.50
CA TYR A 133 -14.22 1.96 -14.66
C TYR A 133 -15.52 1.87 -15.45
N ASP A 134 -15.60 2.55 -16.59
CA ASP A 134 -16.78 2.55 -17.46
C ASP A 134 -17.02 1.17 -18.06
N TYR A 135 -15.96 0.44 -18.41
CA TYR A 135 -16.05 -0.93 -18.95
C TYR A 135 -16.52 -1.96 -17.91
N LEU A 136 -15.93 -1.98 -16.72
CA LEU A 136 -16.26 -2.97 -15.67
C LEU A 136 -17.56 -2.63 -14.93
N GLY A 137 -17.91 -1.34 -14.90
CA GLY A 137 -18.97 -0.80 -14.08
C GLY A 137 -18.56 -0.60 -12.60
N PRO A 138 -19.29 0.25 -11.86
CA PRO A 138 -18.83 0.75 -10.55
C PRO A 138 -18.58 -0.32 -9.49
N LYS A 139 -19.46 -1.33 -9.41
CA LYS A 139 -19.39 -2.37 -8.36
C LYS A 139 -18.22 -3.33 -8.60
N ALA A 140 -18.07 -3.81 -9.83
CA ALA A 140 -17.00 -4.76 -10.18
C ALA A 140 -15.63 -4.08 -10.11
N TRP A 141 -15.52 -2.84 -10.61
CA TRP A 141 -14.28 -2.07 -10.50
C TRP A 141 -13.88 -1.81 -9.04
N LYS A 142 -14.82 -1.38 -8.20
CA LYS A 142 -14.58 -1.15 -6.76
C LYS A 142 -14.15 -2.45 -6.07
N TRP A 143 -14.82 -3.57 -6.39
CA TRP A 143 -14.46 -4.88 -5.85
C TRP A 143 -13.03 -5.27 -6.23
N HIS A 144 -12.69 -5.15 -7.52
CA HIS A 144 -11.36 -5.47 -8.06
C HIS A 144 -10.25 -4.67 -7.36
N GLN A 145 -10.40 -3.33 -7.31
CA GLN A 145 -9.45 -2.44 -6.67
C GLN A 145 -9.30 -2.70 -5.16
N SER A 146 -10.43 -2.87 -4.45
CA SER A 146 -10.41 -3.07 -3.00
C SER A 146 -9.83 -4.44 -2.61
N HIS A 147 -10.30 -5.52 -3.24
CA HIS A 147 -9.84 -6.87 -2.90
C HIS A 147 -8.38 -7.08 -3.31
N GLY A 148 -7.98 -6.59 -4.48
CA GLY A 148 -6.59 -6.62 -4.91
C GLY A 148 -5.68 -5.89 -3.92
N THR A 149 -6.08 -4.70 -3.46
CA THR A 149 -5.31 -3.92 -2.46
C THR A 149 -5.17 -4.69 -1.13
N TYR A 150 -6.22 -5.37 -0.65
CA TYR A 150 -6.16 -6.17 0.57
C TYR A 150 -5.24 -7.39 0.44
N VAL A 151 -5.26 -8.06 -0.71
CA VAL A 151 -4.35 -9.18 -0.99
C VAL A 151 -2.91 -8.69 -1.04
N ILE A 152 -2.65 -7.59 -1.73
CA ILE A 152 -1.33 -6.94 -1.77
C ILE A 152 -0.84 -6.63 -0.36
N PHE A 153 -1.69 -6.02 0.48
CA PHE A 153 -1.31 -5.67 1.85
C PHE A 153 -0.77 -6.87 2.62
N TRP A 154 -1.47 -8.01 2.61
CA TRP A 154 -1.02 -9.18 3.35
C TRP A 154 0.25 -9.81 2.77
N LEU A 155 0.36 -9.89 1.45
CA LEU A 155 1.57 -10.40 0.79
C LEU A 155 2.81 -9.55 1.10
N VAL A 156 2.66 -8.22 1.03
CA VAL A 156 3.74 -7.27 1.31
C VAL A 156 4.05 -7.18 2.80
N ALA A 157 3.05 -7.20 3.68
CA ALA A 157 3.25 -7.16 5.13
C ALA A 157 4.03 -8.38 5.63
N VAL A 158 3.70 -9.58 5.14
CA VAL A 158 4.43 -10.80 5.50
C VAL A 158 5.85 -10.78 4.94
N HIS A 159 6.05 -10.32 3.70
CA HIS A 159 7.38 -10.13 3.14
C HIS A 159 8.23 -9.14 3.96
N GLY A 160 7.64 -7.99 4.31
CA GLY A 160 8.29 -6.98 5.15
C GLY A 160 8.63 -7.52 6.55
N TYR A 161 7.72 -8.29 7.15
CA TYR A 161 7.94 -8.94 8.44
C TYR A 161 9.10 -9.95 8.37
N ASP A 162 9.10 -10.83 7.37
CA ASP A 162 10.19 -11.80 7.17
C ASP A 162 11.55 -11.09 7.03
N ARG A 163 11.63 -10.06 6.19
CA ARG A 163 12.88 -9.30 5.98
C ARG A 163 13.29 -8.43 7.16
N ALA A 164 12.35 -8.01 8.00
CA ALA A 164 12.65 -7.17 9.16
C ALA A 164 12.98 -7.98 10.42
N TYR A 165 12.38 -9.16 10.59
CA TYR A 165 12.43 -9.91 11.85
C TYR A 165 12.94 -11.34 11.75
N LEU A 166 12.84 -12.03 10.61
CA LEU A 166 13.19 -13.46 10.51
C LEU A 166 14.48 -13.69 9.73
N ARG A 167 14.64 -12.94 8.65
CA ARG A 167 15.79 -12.95 7.75
C ARG A 167 16.22 -11.51 7.49
N PRO A 168 16.74 -10.82 8.52
CA PRO A 168 17.36 -9.52 8.32
C PRO A 168 18.51 -9.66 7.31
N TYR A 169 18.87 -8.54 6.68
CA TYR A 169 20.10 -8.51 5.88
C TYR A 169 21.25 -9.00 6.77
N GLU A 170 22.10 -9.91 6.27
CA GLU A 170 23.16 -10.54 7.06
C GLU A 170 24.05 -9.52 7.78
N GLU A 171 24.18 -8.34 7.17
CA GLU A 171 24.90 -7.16 7.63
C GLU A 171 24.34 -6.54 8.93
N LEU A 172 23.06 -6.78 9.25
CA LEU A 172 22.34 -6.15 10.38
C LEU A 172 22.29 -7.04 11.64
N GLY A 173 22.70 -8.31 11.56
CA GLY A 173 22.59 -9.26 12.67
C GLY A 173 21.14 -9.63 13.02
N PHE A 174 20.96 -10.58 13.94
CA PHE A 174 19.65 -11.01 14.46
C PHE A 174 19.59 -10.92 16.00
N PRO A 175 18.55 -10.30 16.58
CA PRO A 175 17.53 -9.48 15.91
C PRO A 175 18.17 -8.24 15.28
N SER A 176 17.52 -7.70 14.24
CA SER A 176 18.00 -6.50 13.57
C SER A 176 17.97 -5.30 14.52
N ASP A 177 19.10 -4.64 14.76
CA ASP A 177 19.15 -3.37 15.53
C ASP A 177 18.50 -2.19 14.78
N ASP A 178 17.97 -2.41 13.58
CA ASP A 178 17.36 -1.37 12.74
C ASP A 178 16.00 -0.87 13.28
N PRO A 179 15.89 0.35 13.82
CA PRO A 179 14.63 0.86 14.40
C PRO A 179 13.44 0.89 13.43
N LEU A 180 13.69 0.88 12.11
CA LEU A 180 12.65 0.86 11.08
C LEU A 180 11.78 -0.40 11.14
N HIS A 181 12.29 -1.51 11.69
CA HIS A 181 11.48 -2.73 11.88
C HIS A 181 10.29 -2.49 12.81
N LEU A 182 10.46 -1.69 13.87
CA LEU A 182 9.40 -1.35 14.82
C LEU A 182 8.34 -0.48 14.15
N LEU A 183 8.78 0.45 13.30
CA LEU A 183 7.86 1.31 12.56
C LEU A 183 7.00 0.50 11.57
N TYR A 184 7.59 -0.46 10.86
CA TYR A 184 6.81 -1.36 10.00
C TYR A 184 5.79 -2.19 10.77
N LEU A 185 6.17 -2.75 11.93
CA LEU A 185 5.24 -3.48 12.78
C LEU A 185 4.12 -2.57 13.30
N ALA A 186 4.45 -1.37 13.75
CA ALA A 186 3.46 -0.39 14.19
C ALA A 186 2.47 -0.04 13.06
N MET A 187 2.95 0.18 11.84
CA MET A 187 2.12 0.45 10.66
C MET A 187 1.17 -0.71 10.35
N ILE A 188 1.65 -1.97 10.39
CA ILE A 188 0.82 -3.17 10.19
C ILE A 188 -0.27 -3.24 11.27
N VAL A 189 0.11 -3.10 12.54
CA VAL A 189 -0.81 -3.13 13.68
C VAL A 189 -1.87 -2.04 13.55
N VAL A 190 -1.48 -0.81 13.21
CA VAL A 190 -2.42 0.31 13.00
C VAL A 190 -3.40 0.00 11.88
N VAL A 191 -2.95 -0.54 10.74
CA VAL A 191 -3.83 -0.92 9.64
C VAL A 191 -4.85 -1.96 10.10
N VAL A 192 -4.40 -3.02 10.78
CA VAL A 192 -5.29 -4.10 11.28
C VAL A 192 -6.30 -3.53 12.27
N LEU A 193 -5.86 -2.77 13.26
CA LEU A 193 -6.74 -2.17 14.28
C LEU A 193 -7.77 -1.25 13.64
N LEU A 194 -7.37 -0.39 12.69
CA LEU A 194 -8.30 0.49 11.99
C LEU A 194 -9.36 -0.29 11.22
N HIS A 195 -9.00 -1.37 10.53
CA HIS A 195 -9.98 -2.21 9.82
C HIS A 195 -10.95 -2.91 10.77
N VAL A 196 -10.46 -3.44 11.90
CA VAL A 196 -11.32 -4.05 12.93
C VAL A 196 -12.28 -3.01 13.51
N VAL A 197 -11.79 -1.81 13.85
CA VAL A 197 -12.64 -0.73 14.39
C VAL A 197 -13.66 -0.26 13.35
N ALA A 198 -13.26 -0.11 12.07
CA ALA A 198 -14.17 0.27 11.00
C ALA A 198 -15.26 -0.79 10.78
N PHE A 199 -14.91 -2.07 10.84
CA PHE A 199 -15.88 -3.16 10.80
C PHE A 199 -16.84 -3.13 12.00
N ALA A 200 -16.31 -2.96 13.22
CA ALA A 200 -17.13 -2.83 14.42
C ALA A 200 -18.10 -1.63 14.32
N ALA A 201 -17.68 -0.53 13.71
CA ALA A 201 -18.54 0.63 13.43
C ALA A 201 -19.67 0.29 12.45
N VAL A 202 -19.40 -0.50 11.39
CA VAL A 202 -20.42 -1.01 10.46
C VAL A 202 -21.44 -1.89 11.19
N VAL A 203 -20.97 -2.84 12.00
CA VAL A 203 -21.85 -3.74 12.77
C VAL A 203 -22.69 -2.92 13.76
N SER A 204 -22.09 -1.96 14.45
CA SER A 204 -22.79 -1.09 15.40
C SER A 204 -23.89 -0.26 14.74
N GLU A 205 -23.65 0.28 13.55
CA GLU A 205 -24.66 1.03 12.77
C GLU A 205 -25.80 0.10 12.35
N TYR A 206 -25.50 -1.05 11.75
CA TYR A 206 -26.50 -2.05 11.36
C TYR A 206 -27.36 -2.50 12.54
N ARG A 207 -26.77 -2.73 13.71
CA ARG A 207 -27.50 -3.10 14.93
C ARG A 207 -28.46 -2.01 15.41
N LYS A 208 -28.21 -0.74 15.10
CA LYS A 208 -29.05 0.39 15.50
C LYS A 208 -30.14 0.71 14.49
N THR A 209 -29.84 0.62 13.19
CA THR A 209 -30.73 1.06 12.11
C THR A 209 -31.43 -0.09 11.38
N GLY A 210 -30.92 -1.32 11.48
CA GLY A 210 -31.36 -2.45 10.67
C GLY A 210 -30.85 -2.42 9.22
N GLU A 211 -30.08 -1.39 8.86
CA GLU A 211 -29.60 -1.14 7.50
C GLU A 211 -28.08 -1.06 7.45
N TYR A 212 -27.50 -1.62 6.39
CA TYR A 212 -26.08 -1.45 6.12
C TYR A 212 -25.81 -0.03 5.60
N PRO A 213 -24.65 0.55 5.93
CA PRO A 213 -24.27 1.85 5.40
C PRO A 213 -24.34 1.86 3.87
N PRO A 214 -24.97 2.88 3.25
CA PRO A 214 -25.20 2.93 1.81
C PRO A 214 -23.91 3.03 0.98
N ASP A 215 -22.76 3.24 1.64
CA ASP A 215 -21.45 3.45 1.04
C ASP A 215 -20.56 2.18 0.95
N LEU A 216 -21.04 1.03 1.44
CA LEU A 216 -20.32 -0.25 1.39
C LEU A 216 -20.04 -0.73 -0.04
#